data_AF-A0A925D4C5-F1
#
_entry.id   AF-A0A925D4C5-F1
#
_cell.length_a   1.000
_cell.length_b   1.000
_cell.length_c   1.000
_cell.angle_alpha   90.00
_cell.angle_beta   90.00
_cell.angle_gamma   90.00
#
_symmetry.space_group_name_H-M   'P 1'
#
loop_
_entity.id
_entity.type
_entity.pdbx_description
1 polymer ?
#
loop_
_entity_poly.entity_id
_entity_poly.type
_entity_poly.pdbx_seq_one_letter_code
_entity_poly.pdbx_strand_id
1 'polypeptide(L)'
;MLHFLNEITGNYGIAIILLTVIVRTCMIPISLKQARTAAKMQELAPEVQRIKDKFPEDPMKQHTAVQELYKKHNFNMFGGCLPVFLQLPIFVGLYRCLSVDIALRDADLFPGFFWASNLAGPDKLFFWKDWMIAFLADETAWLGPFFNVLPVVTCLLFIVQQKLFTPPATDEQTAMQQKMMSYMTIFMGVMFFKVPAGLCLYFITSSLWSIAERKLIIKPKPVPVSAGDEKSGSSGKDVRPPKPSPNGAGGNGASKKLKK
;
A
#
# COMPACT_ATOMS: atom_id res chain seq x y z
N MET A 1 -24.13 -13.48 -8.88
CA MET A 1 -24.23 -12.32 -7.96
C MET A 1 -24.45 -11.02 -8.71
N LEU A 2 -23.62 -10.67 -9.71
CA LEU A 2 -23.84 -9.43 -10.49
C LEU A 2 -25.20 -9.39 -11.18
N HIS A 3 -25.62 -10.46 -11.86
CA HIS A 3 -26.95 -10.53 -12.48
C HIS A 3 -28.09 -10.40 -11.46
N PHE A 4 -27.97 -11.03 -10.28
CA PHE A 4 -28.95 -10.90 -9.22
C PHE A 4 -29.10 -9.44 -8.73
N LEU A 5 -27.98 -8.72 -8.59
CA LEU A 5 -28.03 -7.28 -8.26
C LEU A 5 -28.62 -6.45 -9.40
N ASN A 6 -28.39 -6.86 -10.65
CA ASN A 6 -29.01 -6.23 -11.81
C ASN A 6 -30.53 -6.49 -11.88
N GLU A 7 -31.00 -7.69 -11.53
CA GLU A 7 -32.44 -8.00 -11.44
C GLU A 7 -33.16 -7.10 -10.43
N ILE A 8 -32.48 -6.74 -9.34
CA ILE A 8 -33.03 -5.84 -8.31
C ILE A 8 -32.98 -4.37 -8.76
N THR A 9 -31.92 -3.95 -9.44
CA THR A 9 -31.67 -2.51 -9.74
C THR A 9 -32.09 -2.09 -11.14
N GLY A 10 -32.24 -3.04 -12.07
CA GLY A 10 -32.48 -2.80 -13.49
C GLY A 10 -31.29 -2.17 -14.23
N ASN A 11 -30.11 -2.03 -13.61
CA ASN A 11 -28.96 -1.37 -14.23
C ASN A 11 -27.63 -2.00 -13.78
N TYR A 12 -26.84 -2.47 -14.75
CA TYR A 12 -25.55 -3.13 -14.49
C TYR A 12 -24.51 -2.20 -13.85
N GLY A 13 -24.52 -0.90 -14.15
CA GLY A 13 -23.65 0.08 -13.51
C GLY A 13 -23.93 0.18 -12.00
N ILE A 14 -25.20 0.28 -11.61
CA ILE A 14 -25.60 0.29 -10.19
C ILE A 14 -25.27 -1.06 -9.54
N ALA A 15 -25.49 -2.17 -10.24
CA ALA A 15 -25.14 -3.50 -9.76
C ALA A 15 -23.64 -3.63 -9.45
N ILE A 16 -22.76 -3.06 -10.29
CA ILE A 16 -21.30 -3.02 -10.06
C ILE A 16 -20.97 -2.19 -8.81
N ILE A 17 -21.59 -1.02 -8.65
CA ILE A 17 -21.40 -0.16 -7.47
C ILE A 17 -21.78 -0.92 -6.19
N LEU A 18 -22.96 -1.55 -6.17
CA LEU A 18 -23.44 -2.33 -5.03
C LEU A 18 -22.55 -3.53 -4.72
N LEU A 19 -22.16 -4.29 -5.75
CA LEU A 19 -21.22 -5.40 -5.62
C LEU A 19 -19.92 -4.93 -4.93
N THR A 20 -19.40 -3.78 -5.36
CA THR A 20 -18.18 -3.18 -4.81
C THR A 20 -18.35 -2.84 -3.33
N VAL A 21 -19.45 -2.18 -2.97
CA VAL A 21 -19.77 -1.82 -1.58
C VAL A 21 -19.89 -3.06 -0.69
N ILE A 22 -20.57 -4.12 -1.17
CA ILE A 22 -20.72 -5.37 -0.41
C ILE A 22 -19.35 -6.00 -0.14
N VAL A 23 -18.55 -6.19 -1.19
CA VAL A 23 -17.20 -6.79 -1.05
C VAL A 23 -16.33 -5.94 -0.12
N ARG A 24 -16.33 -4.63 -0.30
CA ARG A 24 -15.55 -3.70 0.53
C ARG A 24 -16.00 -3.70 1.99
N THR A 25 -17.31 -3.82 2.25
CA THR A 25 -17.85 -3.93 3.61
C THR A 25 -17.36 -5.20 4.29
N CYS A 26 -17.36 -6.34 3.58
CA CYS A 26 -16.79 -7.59 4.09
C CYS A 26 -15.28 -7.49 4.38
N MET A 27 -14.56 -6.61 3.69
CA MET A 27 -13.11 -6.41 3.84
C MET A 27 -12.71 -5.40 4.94
N ILE A 28 -13.66 -4.66 5.53
CA ILE A 28 -13.39 -3.69 6.62
C ILE A 28 -12.48 -4.26 7.72
N PRO A 29 -12.71 -5.46 8.32
CA PRO A 29 -11.85 -5.94 9.41
C PRO A 29 -10.38 -6.12 8.99
N ILE A 30 -10.14 -6.42 7.71
CA ILE A 30 -8.80 -6.55 7.14
C ILE A 30 -8.19 -5.15 6.94
N SER A 31 -8.97 -4.24 6.35
CA SER A 31 -8.55 -2.84 6.09
C SER A 31 -8.20 -2.09 7.39
N LEU A 32 -8.96 -2.32 8.47
CA LEU A 32 -8.64 -1.79 9.81
C LEU A 32 -7.29 -2.29 10.35
N LYS A 33 -6.97 -3.58 10.17
CA LYS A 33 -5.67 -4.13 10.58
C LYS A 33 -4.53 -3.49 9.77
N GLN A 34 -4.74 -3.29 8.47
CA GLN A 34 -3.77 -2.63 7.58
C GLN A 34 -3.54 -1.17 7.98
N ALA A 35 -4.61 -0.43 8.31
CA ALA A 35 -4.52 0.94 8.79
C ALA A 35 -3.74 1.07 10.11
N ARG A 36 -3.92 0.12 11.05
CA ARG A 36 -3.15 0.07 12.30
C ARG A 36 -1.66 -0.18 12.05
N THR A 37 -1.32 -1.12 11.17
CA THR A 37 0.08 -1.36 10.78
C THR A 37 0.67 -0.12 10.13
N ALA A 38 -0.06 0.55 9.23
CA ALA A 38 0.41 1.79 8.61
C ALA A 38 0.66 2.92 9.63
N ALA A 39 -0.19 3.04 10.66
CA ALA A 39 0.01 4.03 11.73
C ALA A 39 1.27 3.75 12.57
N LYS A 40 1.51 2.49 12.97
CA LYS A 40 2.73 2.09 13.69
C LYS A 40 4.00 2.37 12.90
N MET A 41 3.95 2.21 11.57
CA MET A 41 5.09 2.54 10.70
C MET A 41 5.42 4.05 10.76
N GLN A 42 4.40 4.92 10.86
CA GLN A 42 4.60 6.36 11.03
C GLN A 42 5.19 6.71 12.39
N GLU A 43 4.79 6.02 13.46
CA GLU A 43 5.36 6.19 14.81
C GLU A 43 6.84 5.80 14.88
N LEU A 44 7.25 4.77 14.12
CA LEU A 44 8.63 4.29 14.07
C LEU A 44 9.52 5.06 13.08
N ALA A 45 8.93 5.84 12.17
CA ALA A 45 9.67 6.65 11.20
C ALA A 45 10.78 7.54 11.81
N PRO A 46 10.58 8.29 12.93
CA PRO A 46 11.65 9.08 13.53
C PRO A 46 12.80 8.24 14.11
N GLU A 47 12.53 7.05 14.65
CA GLU A 47 13.57 6.16 15.15
C GLU A 47 14.37 5.53 14.00
N VAL A 48 13.70 5.23 12.88
CA VAL A 48 14.34 4.82 11.63
C VAL A 48 15.27 5.93 11.12
N GLN A 49 14.85 7.20 11.20
CA GLN A 49 15.69 8.34 10.84
C GLN A 49 16.97 8.40 11.69
N ARG A 50 16.83 8.28 13.01
CA ARG A 50 17.99 8.29 13.93
C ARG A 50 18.97 7.15 13.65
N ILE A 51 18.51 5.99 13.20
CA ILE A 51 19.39 4.88 12.80
C ILE A 51 20.16 5.24 11.53
N LYS A 52 19.51 5.87 10.55
CA LYS A 52 20.18 6.32 9.31
C LYS A 52 21.23 7.38 9.60
N ASP A 53 20.90 8.36 10.45
CA ASP A 53 21.84 9.43 10.85
C ASP A 53 23.05 8.88 11.62
N LYS A 54 22.89 7.78 12.37
CA LYS A 54 23.98 7.11 13.10
C LYS A 54 24.92 6.30 12.22
N PHE A 55 24.44 5.77 11.09
CA PHE A 55 25.21 4.87 10.24
C PHE A 55 25.21 5.30 8.76
N PRO A 56 25.53 6.55 8.40
CA PRO A 56 25.36 7.06 7.04
C PRO A 56 26.16 6.29 5.98
N GLU A 57 27.34 5.77 6.35
CA GLU A 57 28.25 5.09 5.41
C GLU A 57 28.07 3.56 5.33
N ASP A 58 27.20 2.97 6.15
CA ASP A 58 27.03 1.50 6.21
C ASP A 58 25.56 1.09 5.99
N PRO A 59 25.10 0.98 4.72
CA PRO A 59 23.72 0.61 4.41
C PRO A 59 23.35 -0.79 4.92
N MET A 60 24.32 -1.71 5.02
CA MET A 60 24.06 -3.05 5.57
C MET A 60 23.72 -2.98 7.06
N LYS A 61 24.51 -2.24 7.86
CA LYS A 61 24.19 -2.03 9.28
C LYS A 61 22.89 -1.26 9.47
N GLN A 62 22.59 -0.27 8.62
CA GLN A 62 21.30 0.42 8.65
C GLN A 62 20.14 -0.56 8.47
N HIS A 63 20.19 -1.42 7.43
CA HIS A 63 19.13 -2.40 7.19
C HIS A 63 18.94 -3.36 8.36
N THR A 64 20.01 -3.88 8.96
CA THR A 64 19.94 -4.76 10.13
C THR A 64 19.37 -4.05 11.36
N ALA A 65 19.84 -2.84 11.68
CA ALA A 65 19.39 -2.08 12.83
C ALA A 65 17.90 -1.67 12.71
N VAL A 66 17.45 -1.30 11.51
CA VAL A 66 16.03 -1.02 11.24
C VAL A 66 15.18 -2.29 11.40
N GLN A 67 15.66 -3.45 10.95
CA GLN A 67 14.96 -4.72 11.16
C GLN A 67 14.88 -5.10 12.64
N GLU A 68 15.94 -4.89 13.41
CA GLU A 68 15.94 -5.12 14.86
C GLU A 68 14.96 -4.19 15.58
N LEU A 69 14.90 -2.92 15.21
CA LEU A 69 13.91 -1.98 15.71
C LEU A 69 12.49 -2.50 15.45
N TYR A 70 12.19 -2.92 14.22
CA TYR A 70 10.88 -3.48 13.88
C TYR A 70 10.55 -4.74 14.69
N LYS A 71 11.53 -5.62 14.92
CA LYS A 71 11.37 -6.81 15.78
C LYS A 71 11.08 -6.42 17.23
N LYS A 72 11.82 -5.46 17.80
CA LYS A 72 11.62 -4.94 19.17
C LYS A 72 10.21 -4.37 19.35
N HIS A 73 9.67 -3.70 18.34
CA HIS A 73 8.32 -3.15 18.36
C HIS A 73 7.22 -4.11 17.88
N ASN A 74 7.53 -5.40 17.70
CA ASN A 74 6.59 -6.42 17.19
C ASN A 74 5.85 -5.96 15.91
N PHE A 75 6.58 -5.27 15.02
CA PHE A 75 6.07 -4.71 13.79
C PHE A 75 6.33 -5.67 12.62
N ASN A 76 5.27 -6.01 11.86
CA ASN A 76 5.38 -6.86 10.68
C ASN A 76 5.19 -6.04 9.40
N MET A 77 6.24 -5.93 8.59
CA MET A 77 6.26 -5.18 7.33
C MET A 77 5.27 -5.74 6.30
N PHE A 78 5.04 -7.07 6.31
CA PHE A 78 4.13 -7.73 5.37
C PHE A 78 2.64 -7.42 5.59
N GLY A 79 2.28 -6.86 6.76
CA GLY A 79 0.91 -6.41 7.01
C GLY A 79 0.45 -5.30 6.05
N GLY A 80 1.39 -4.54 5.45
CA GLY A 80 1.09 -3.46 4.52
C GLY A 80 0.88 -3.91 3.06
N CYS A 81 1.48 -5.02 2.63
CA CYS A 81 1.35 -5.53 1.25
C CYS A 81 0.21 -6.54 1.07
N LEU A 82 -0.40 -7.01 2.17
CA LEU A 82 -1.55 -7.91 2.17
C LEU A 82 -2.73 -7.47 1.26
N PRO A 83 -3.12 -6.18 1.17
CA PRO A 83 -4.24 -5.81 0.31
C PRO A 83 -3.92 -5.99 -1.18
N VAL A 84 -2.66 -5.87 -1.59
CA VAL A 84 -2.26 -6.05 -3.00
C VAL A 84 -2.50 -7.50 -3.43
N PHE A 85 -2.11 -8.46 -2.60
CA PHE A 85 -2.31 -9.89 -2.88
C PHE A 85 -3.78 -10.28 -2.94
N LEU A 86 -4.60 -9.69 -2.06
CA LEU A 86 -6.03 -9.97 -2.06
C LEU A 86 -6.76 -9.27 -3.21
N GLN A 87 -6.26 -8.11 -3.66
CA GLN A 87 -6.85 -7.32 -4.72
C GLN A 87 -6.62 -7.93 -6.11
N LEU A 88 -5.47 -8.56 -6.36
CA LEU A 88 -5.14 -9.09 -7.69
C LEU A 88 -6.15 -10.17 -8.18
N PRO A 89 -6.54 -11.18 -7.38
CA PRO A 89 -7.58 -12.14 -7.77
C PRO A 89 -8.93 -11.48 -8.02
N ILE A 90 -9.32 -10.51 -7.19
CA ILE A 90 -10.58 -9.77 -7.34
C ILE A 90 -10.58 -9.00 -8.66
N PHE A 91 -9.48 -8.32 -8.97
CA PHE A 91 -9.30 -7.59 -10.22
C PHE A 91 -9.38 -8.53 -11.44
N VAL A 92 -8.64 -9.65 -11.43
CA VAL A 92 -8.67 -10.60 -12.56
C VAL A 92 -10.06 -11.18 -12.75
N GLY A 93 -10.75 -11.54 -11.65
CA GLY A 93 -12.12 -12.05 -11.70
C GLY A 93 -13.10 -11.04 -12.27
N LEU A 94 -13.06 -9.80 -11.79
CA LEU A 94 -13.92 -8.72 -12.31
C LEU A 94 -13.58 -8.36 -13.75
N TYR A 95 -12.31 -8.23 -14.11
CA TYR A 95 -11.90 -7.94 -15.48
C TYR A 95 -12.43 -9.01 -16.45
N ARG A 96 -12.26 -10.30 -16.11
CA ARG A 96 -12.76 -11.41 -16.93
C ARG A 96 -14.28 -11.42 -17.01
N CYS A 97 -14.97 -11.23 -15.89
CA CYS A 97 -16.44 -11.17 -15.85
C CYS A 97 -16.95 -10.02 -16.73
N LEU A 98 -16.46 -8.80 -16.51
CA LEU A 98 -16.94 -7.61 -17.21
C LEU A 98 -16.56 -7.59 -18.70
N SER A 99 -15.43 -8.20 -19.09
CA SER A 99 -14.99 -8.23 -20.50
C SER A 99 -15.66 -9.33 -21.33
N VAL A 100 -16.07 -10.44 -20.70
CA VAL A 100 -16.59 -11.62 -21.41
C VAL A 100 -18.11 -11.70 -21.39
N ASP A 101 -18.75 -11.21 -20.33
CA ASP A 101 -20.19 -11.31 -20.15
C ASP A 101 -20.94 -10.53 -21.24
N ILE A 102 -21.85 -11.24 -21.91
CA ILE A 102 -22.61 -10.69 -23.02
C ILE A 102 -23.69 -9.71 -22.56
N ALA A 103 -24.17 -9.84 -21.33
CA ALA A 103 -25.21 -8.97 -20.79
C ALA A 103 -24.71 -7.56 -20.45
N LEU A 104 -23.38 -7.38 -20.36
CA LEU A 104 -22.74 -6.08 -20.16
C LEU A 104 -22.35 -5.39 -21.48
N ARG A 105 -22.44 -6.10 -22.61
CA ARG A 105 -22.32 -5.46 -23.92
C ARG A 105 -23.55 -4.61 -24.16
N ASP A 106 -23.32 -3.37 -24.56
CA ASP A 106 -24.37 -2.37 -24.77
C ASP A 106 -25.23 -2.10 -23.52
N ALA A 107 -24.70 -2.42 -22.33
CA ALA A 107 -25.30 -2.02 -21.07
C ALA A 107 -24.92 -0.57 -20.76
N ASP A 108 -25.93 0.30 -20.71
CA ASP A 108 -25.77 1.71 -20.40
C ASP A 108 -25.49 1.95 -18.91
N LEU A 109 -24.50 2.80 -18.61
CA LEU A 109 -24.31 3.31 -17.27
C LEU A 109 -25.44 4.27 -16.86
N PHE A 110 -25.81 5.21 -17.74
CA PHE A 110 -26.90 6.16 -17.55
C PHE A 110 -27.87 6.07 -18.73
N PRO A 111 -29.16 5.74 -18.50
CA PRO A 111 -30.15 5.67 -19.57
C PRO A 111 -30.24 7.01 -20.32
N GLY A 112 -30.12 6.97 -21.65
CA GLY A 112 -30.26 8.14 -22.52
C GLY A 112 -28.98 8.98 -22.68
N PHE A 113 -27.84 8.55 -22.14
CA PHE A 113 -26.56 9.21 -22.34
C PHE A 113 -25.59 8.29 -23.10
N PHE A 114 -25.08 8.75 -24.24
CA PHE A 114 -24.21 7.95 -25.11
C PHE A 114 -22.86 7.58 -24.47
N TRP A 115 -22.43 8.37 -23.49
CA TRP A 115 -21.20 8.11 -22.76
C TRP A 115 -21.36 6.94 -21.79
N ALA A 116 -20.47 5.96 -21.94
CA ALA A 116 -20.47 4.69 -21.22
C ALA A 116 -21.72 3.83 -21.49
N SER A 117 -22.16 3.77 -22.75
CA SER A 117 -23.24 2.89 -23.22
C SER A 117 -22.85 1.41 -23.32
N ASN A 118 -21.58 1.07 -23.11
CA ASN A 118 -21.07 -0.30 -23.14
C ASN A 118 -20.11 -0.52 -21.98
N LEU A 119 -20.60 -1.11 -20.89
CA LEU A 119 -19.81 -1.39 -19.70
C LEU A 119 -18.70 -2.45 -19.91
N ALA A 120 -18.81 -3.29 -20.95
CA ALA A 120 -17.82 -4.30 -21.32
C ALA A 120 -16.68 -3.75 -22.21
N GLY A 121 -16.83 -2.54 -22.77
CA GLY A 121 -15.82 -1.85 -23.57
C GLY A 121 -15.29 -0.57 -22.89
N PRO A 122 -14.25 0.07 -23.45
CA PRO A 122 -13.83 1.40 -22.99
C PRO A 122 -14.95 2.42 -23.17
N ASP A 123 -15.06 3.40 -22.26
CA ASP A 123 -16.03 4.49 -22.42
C ASP A 123 -15.70 5.37 -23.63
N LYS A 124 -16.69 6.08 -24.17
CA LYS A 124 -16.49 6.95 -25.33
C LYS A 124 -17.28 8.23 -25.08
N LEU A 125 -16.63 9.27 -24.56
CA LEU A 125 -17.31 10.54 -24.28
C LEU A 125 -17.44 11.37 -25.55
N PHE A 126 -16.32 11.68 -26.23
CA PHE A 126 -16.30 12.39 -27.50
C PHE A 126 -15.08 12.01 -28.34
N PHE A 127 -15.18 12.23 -29.64
CA PHE A 127 -14.08 11.98 -30.58
C PHE A 127 -13.08 13.14 -30.53
N TRP A 128 -11.81 12.84 -30.23
CA TRP A 128 -10.77 13.86 -30.02
C TRP A 128 -9.56 13.70 -30.93
N LYS A 129 -9.60 12.74 -31.86
CA LYS A 129 -8.48 12.40 -32.76
C LYS A 129 -7.98 13.61 -33.55
N ASP A 130 -8.88 14.50 -33.96
CA ASP A 130 -8.55 15.66 -34.80
C ASP A 130 -7.80 16.77 -34.04
N TRP A 131 -7.93 16.82 -32.71
CA TRP A 131 -7.31 17.85 -31.87
C TRP A 131 -6.13 17.33 -31.04
N MET A 132 -6.10 16.02 -30.76
CA MET A 132 -5.01 15.38 -30.01
C MET A 132 -3.79 15.06 -30.88
N ILE A 133 -2.65 14.87 -30.22
CA ILE A 133 -1.41 14.42 -30.85
C ILE A 133 -1.68 13.08 -31.56
N ALA A 134 -1.49 13.04 -32.89
CA ALA A 134 -1.83 11.91 -33.74
C ALA A 134 -1.26 10.56 -33.25
N PHE A 135 -0.03 10.56 -32.71
CA PHE A 135 0.61 9.37 -32.14
C PHE A 135 -0.14 8.79 -30.91
N LEU A 136 -0.84 9.63 -30.14
CA LEU A 136 -1.56 9.21 -28.94
C LEU A 136 -3.03 8.87 -29.20
N ALA A 137 -3.62 9.45 -30.24
CA ALA A 137 -5.05 9.30 -30.56
C ALA A 137 -5.35 8.43 -31.79
N ASP A 138 -4.33 7.80 -32.39
CA ASP A 138 -4.53 6.81 -33.44
C ASP A 138 -5.34 5.60 -32.93
N GLU A 139 -5.97 4.84 -33.83
CA GLU A 139 -6.77 3.67 -33.45
C GLU A 139 -5.96 2.59 -32.74
N THR A 140 -4.69 2.44 -33.14
CA THR A 140 -3.75 1.51 -32.50
C THR A 140 -3.11 2.10 -31.26
N ALA A 141 -3.18 3.42 -31.07
CA ALA A 141 -2.59 4.10 -29.93
C ALA A 141 -3.29 3.74 -28.62
N TRP A 142 -2.59 4.00 -27.51
CA TRP A 142 -3.03 3.56 -26.20
C TRP A 142 -4.23 4.33 -25.66
N LEU A 143 -4.31 5.64 -25.94
CA LEU A 143 -5.47 6.44 -25.55
C LEU A 143 -6.64 6.28 -26.52
N GLY A 144 -6.37 5.89 -27.77
CA GLY A 144 -7.39 5.69 -28.79
C GLY A 144 -8.03 6.99 -29.29
N PRO A 145 -8.97 6.86 -30.25
CA PRO A 145 -9.56 8.00 -30.95
C PRO A 145 -10.68 8.72 -30.18
N PHE A 146 -11.11 8.16 -29.04
CA PHE A 146 -12.13 8.73 -28.18
C PHE A 146 -11.51 9.15 -26.85
N PHE A 147 -12.04 10.21 -26.26
CA PHE A 147 -11.71 10.59 -24.91
C PHE A 147 -12.51 9.75 -23.90
N ASN A 148 -11.78 9.12 -22.97
CA ASN A 148 -12.29 8.30 -21.89
C ASN A 148 -12.27 9.08 -20.57
N VAL A 149 -13.43 9.47 -20.04
CA VAL A 149 -13.47 10.23 -18.77
C VAL A 149 -13.40 9.32 -17.55
N LEU A 150 -13.92 8.08 -17.61
CA LEU A 150 -13.87 7.17 -16.45
C LEU A 150 -12.42 6.83 -16.03
N PRO A 151 -11.51 6.43 -16.94
CA PRO A 151 -10.09 6.26 -16.66
C PRO A 151 -9.42 7.51 -16.09
N VAL A 152 -9.78 8.71 -16.59
CA VAL A 152 -9.24 9.97 -16.06
C VAL A 152 -9.66 10.17 -14.61
N VAL A 153 -10.94 9.96 -14.29
CA VAL A 153 -11.45 10.04 -12.91
C VAL A 153 -10.79 8.97 -12.04
N THR A 154 -10.62 7.74 -12.53
CA THR A 154 -9.92 6.67 -11.81
C THR A 154 -8.46 7.05 -11.52
N CYS A 155 -7.73 7.57 -12.51
CA CYS A 155 -6.34 8.00 -12.35
C CYS A 155 -6.22 9.13 -11.32
N LEU A 156 -7.10 10.13 -11.40
CA LEU A 156 -7.15 11.22 -10.42
C LEU A 156 -7.41 10.68 -9.00
N LEU A 157 -8.36 9.75 -8.86
CA LEU A 157 -8.65 9.12 -7.57
C LEU A 157 -7.44 8.34 -7.03
N PHE A 158 -6.72 7.59 -7.87
CA PHE A 158 -5.51 6.91 -7.43
C PHE A 158 -4.42 7.88 -6.98
N ILE A 159 -4.21 8.99 -7.68
CA ILE A 159 -3.26 10.03 -7.26
C ILE A 159 -3.69 10.63 -5.91
N VAL A 160 -4.97 10.94 -5.74
CA VAL A 160 -5.52 11.46 -4.47
C VAL A 160 -5.34 10.46 -3.34
N GLN A 161 -5.67 9.19 -3.58
CA GLN A 161 -5.49 8.12 -2.60
C GLN A 161 -4.03 7.92 -2.22
N GLN A 162 -3.13 7.93 -3.21
CA GLN A 162 -1.71 7.81 -2.96
C GLN A 162 -1.23 8.98 -2.09
N LYS A 163 -1.62 10.22 -2.39
CA LYS A 163 -1.28 11.37 -1.56
C LYS A 163 -1.88 11.29 -0.15
N LEU A 164 -3.08 10.72 0.00
CA LEU A 164 -3.77 10.63 1.29
C LEU A 164 -3.25 9.48 2.17
N PHE A 165 -2.85 8.35 1.57
CA PHE A 165 -2.51 7.12 2.30
C PHE A 165 -1.00 6.92 2.46
N THR A 166 -0.18 7.58 1.65
CA THR A 166 1.29 7.50 1.76
C THR A 166 1.78 8.50 2.80
N PRO A 167 2.61 8.09 3.78
CA PRO A 167 3.21 9.03 4.74
C PRO A 167 4.12 10.04 4.03
N PRO A 168 4.32 11.25 4.58
CA PRO A 168 5.27 12.21 4.02
C PRO A 168 6.68 11.63 3.98
N ALA A 169 7.44 11.93 2.93
CA ALA A 169 8.84 11.52 2.83
C ALA A 169 9.67 12.25 3.89
N THR A 170 10.36 11.49 4.74
CA THR A 170 11.32 12.01 5.72
C THR A 170 12.75 12.05 5.16
N ASP A 171 13.02 11.27 4.12
CA ASP A 171 14.33 11.09 3.48
C ASP A 171 14.27 11.21 1.96
N GLU A 172 15.40 11.57 1.34
CA GLU A 172 15.57 11.56 -0.12
C GLU A 172 15.30 10.17 -0.75
N GLN A 173 15.70 9.09 -0.07
CA GLN A 173 15.42 7.71 -0.50
C GLN A 173 13.92 7.38 -0.42
N THR A 174 13.22 7.82 0.63
CA THR A 174 11.77 7.64 0.73
C THR A 174 11.02 8.51 -0.28
N ALA A 175 11.54 9.70 -0.59
CA ALA A 175 11.01 10.58 -1.61
C ALA A 175 11.17 9.97 -3.01
N MET A 176 12.32 9.34 -3.29
CA MET A 176 12.52 8.61 -4.55
C MET A 176 11.53 7.45 -4.69
N GLN A 177 11.31 6.67 -3.62
CA GLN A 177 10.32 5.59 -3.63
C GLN A 177 8.90 6.13 -3.87
N GLN A 178 8.53 7.25 -3.25
CA GLN A 178 7.22 7.89 -3.46
C GLN A 178 7.04 8.41 -4.88
N LYS A 179 8.06 9.05 -5.44
CA LYS A 179 8.07 9.51 -6.85
C LYS A 179 7.92 8.33 -7.80
N MET A 180 8.68 7.25 -7.58
CA MET A 180 8.57 6.03 -8.38
C MET A 180 7.16 5.43 -8.30
N MET A 181 6.57 5.34 -7.10
CA MET A 181 5.19 4.88 -6.94
C MET A 181 4.20 5.80 -7.68
N SER A 182 4.43 7.12 -7.67
CA SER A 182 3.56 8.08 -8.35
C SER A 182 3.62 7.94 -9.88
N TYR A 183 4.82 7.76 -10.43
CA TYR A 183 4.99 7.46 -11.85
C TYR A 183 4.32 6.14 -12.24
N MET A 184 4.45 5.10 -11.40
CA MET A 184 3.77 3.81 -11.61
C MET A 184 2.25 3.99 -11.64
N THR A 185 1.68 4.78 -10.73
CA THR A 185 0.24 5.05 -10.70
C THR A 185 -0.23 5.83 -11.93
N ILE A 186 0.54 6.83 -12.39
CA ILE A 186 0.21 7.56 -13.63
C ILE A 186 0.27 6.62 -14.85
N PHE A 187 1.31 5.79 -14.93
CA PHE A 187 1.44 4.78 -15.96
C PHE A 187 0.26 3.78 -15.96
N MET A 188 -0.13 3.29 -14.78
CA MET A 188 -1.33 2.45 -14.62
C MET A 188 -2.61 3.21 -15.01
N GLY A 189 -2.71 4.50 -14.69
CA GLY A 189 -3.84 5.33 -15.11
C GLY A 189 -3.97 5.43 -16.63
N VAL A 190 -2.85 5.53 -17.34
CA VAL A 190 -2.82 5.48 -18.81
C VAL A 190 -3.23 4.10 -19.34
N MET A 191 -2.87 3.01 -18.64
CA MET A 191 -3.35 1.64 -18.94
C MET A 191 -4.87 1.48 -18.89
N PHE A 192 -5.56 2.28 -18.06
CA PHE A 192 -7.01 2.17 -17.91
C PHE A 192 -7.81 2.67 -19.12
N PHE A 193 -7.19 3.39 -20.07
CA PHE A 193 -7.86 3.82 -21.30
C PHE A 193 -8.28 2.67 -22.21
N LYS A 194 -7.66 1.48 -22.08
CA LYS A 194 -8.02 0.26 -22.84
C LYS A 194 -8.90 -0.71 -22.04
N VAL A 195 -9.27 -0.35 -20.82
CA VAL A 195 -9.98 -1.21 -19.88
C VAL A 195 -11.50 -0.97 -19.98
N PRO A 196 -12.35 -1.99 -19.71
CA PRO A 196 -13.80 -1.81 -19.68
C PRO A 196 -14.27 -0.71 -18.73
N ALA A 197 -15.27 0.06 -19.14
CA ALA A 197 -15.89 1.13 -18.35
C ALA A 197 -16.44 0.62 -17.01
N GLY A 198 -17.02 -0.58 -16.98
CA GLY A 198 -17.48 -1.22 -15.75
C GLY A 198 -16.37 -1.46 -14.73
N LEU A 199 -15.15 -1.75 -15.20
CA LEU A 199 -14.01 -1.93 -14.30
C LEU A 199 -13.53 -0.60 -13.75
N CYS A 200 -13.54 0.47 -14.57
CA CYS A 200 -13.26 1.82 -14.08
C CYS A 200 -14.27 2.24 -13.01
N LEU A 201 -15.55 1.92 -13.20
CA LEU A 201 -16.62 2.18 -12.21
C LEU A 201 -16.38 1.44 -10.89
N TYR A 202 -15.96 0.18 -10.95
CA TYR A 202 -15.53 -0.58 -9.78
C TYR A 202 -14.40 0.16 -9.05
N PHE A 203 -13.34 0.57 -9.76
CA PHE A 203 -12.20 1.25 -9.12
C PHE A 203 -12.57 2.62 -8.55
N ILE A 204 -13.44 3.38 -9.21
CA ILE A 204 -13.96 4.66 -8.69
C ILE A 204 -14.70 4.43 -7.38
N THR A 205 -15.68 3.52 -7.39
CA THR A 205 -16.51 3.19 -6.22
C THR A 205 -15.66 2.67 -5.07
N SER A 206 -14.77 1.72 -5.38
CA SER A 206 -13.81 1.17 -4.46
C SER A 206 -12.91 2.25 -3.87
N SER A 207 -12.51 3.24 -4.68
CA SER A 207 -11.61 4.28 -4.23
C SER A 207 -12.27 5.27 -3.30
N LEU A 208 -13.50 5.67 -3.64
CA LEU A 208 -14.36 6.50 -2.79
C LEU A 208 -14.64 5.81 -1.46
N TRP A 209 -14.92 4.50 -1.49
CA TRP A 209 -15.08 3.71 -0.27
C TRP A 209 -13.83 3.74 0.59
N SER A 210 -12.64 3.47 0.04
CA SER A 210 -11.39 3.50 0.82
C SER A 210 -11.11 4.88 1.42
N ILE A 211 -11.42 5.97 0.70
CA ILE A 211 -11.28 7.33 1.24
C ILE A 211 -12.27 7.56 2.38
N ALA A 212 -13.54 7.16 2.21
CA ALA A 212 -14.56 7.26 3.24
C ALA A 212 -14.17 6.44 4.49
N GLU A 213 -13.78 5.19 4.29
CA GLU A 213 -13.28 4.31 5.35
C GLU A 213 -12.11 4.94 6.09
N ARG A 214 -11.08 5.45 5.38
CA ARG A 214 -9.92 6.07 6.02
C ARG A 214 -10.29 7.33 6.82
N LYS A 215 -11.29 8.09 6.38
CA LYS A 215 -11.80 9.25 7.13
C LYS A 215 -12.61 8.85 8.37
N LEU A 216 -13.34 7.74 8.32
CA LEU A 216 -14.15 7.22 9.42
C LEU A 216 -13.31 6.50 10.49
N ILE A 217 -12.17 5.92 10.12
CA ILE A 217 -11.25 5.28 11.07
C ILE A 217 -10.56 6.36 11.92
N ILE A 218 -10.90 6.39 13.22
CA ILE A 218 -10.22 7.19 14.25
C ILE A 218 -8.74 6.82 14.25
N LYS A 219 -7.86 7.83 14.11
CA LYS A 219 -6.40 7.65 14.24
C LYS A 219 -6.13 6.93 15.57
N PRO A 220 -5.52 5.72 15.58
CA PRO A 220 -5.22 5.05 16.84
C PRO A 220 -4.38 6.01 17.71
N LYS A 221 -4.77 6.14 18.98
CA LYS A 221 -3.98 6.88 19.98
C LYS A 221 -2.53 6.36 19.90
N PRO A 222 -1.52 7.26 19.95
CA PRO A 222 -0.14 6.84 19.92
C PRO A 222 0.05 5.77 20.99
N VAL A 223 0.48 4.59 20.57
CA VAL A 223 0.85 3.56 21.55
C VAL A 223 2.04 4.16 22.28
N PRO A 224 1.97 4.38 23.61
CA PRO A 224 3.10 4.94 24.32
C PRO A 224 4.28 4.02 24.03
N VAL A 225 5.31 4.61 23.41
CA VAL A 225 6.58 3.94 23.18
C VAL A 225 6.99 3.43 24.55
N SER A 226 6.91 2.11 24.74
CA SER A 226 7.34 1.48 25.97
C SER A 226 8.81 1.83 26.12
N ALA A 227 9.10 2.81 26.97
CA ALA A 227 10.40 3.07 27.53
C ALA A 227 10.76 1.85 28.38
N GLY A 228 11.29 0.82 27.72
CA GLY A 228 11.94 -0.31 28.37
C GLY A 228 13.43 -0.01 28.47
N ASP A 229 13.90 0.05 29.71
CA ASP A 229 15.31 0.02 30.15
C ASP A 229 16.10 1.33 30.24
N GLU A 230 15.52 2.32 30.92
CA GLU A 230 16.30 3.22 31.79
C GLU A 230 15.78 3.13 33.23
N LYS A 231 16.06 2.01 33.91
CA LYS A 231 16.11 1.91 35.38
C LYS A 231 16.72 0.56 35.80
N SER A 232 18.05 0.48 35.73
CA SER A 232 18.83 -0.28 36.69
C SER A 232 20.07 0.53 37.03
N GLY A 233 20.21 0.86 38.32
CA GLY A 233 21.01 1.97 38.80
C GLY A 233 22.52 1.79 38.72
N SER A 234 23.21 2.93 38.72
CA SER A 234 24.53 3.06 39.33
C SER A 234 24.64 4.47 39.92
N SER A 235 24.07 4.63 41.11
CA SER A 235 24.55 5.61 42.07
C SER A 235 25.94 5.15 42.50
N GLY A 236 26.92 6.03 42.40
CA GLY A 236 28.29 5.73 42.79
C GLY A 236 28.37 5.17 44.22
N LYS A 237 29.19 4.12 44.38
CA LYS A 237 29.94 3.81 45.60
C LYS A 237 30.97 2.70 45.32
N ASP A 238 32.23 3.08 45.53
CA ASP A 238 33.35 2.27 46.02
C ASP A 238 33.56 0.86 45.45
N VAL A 239 34.50 0.75 44.51
CA VAL A 239 35.24 -0.50 44.29
C VAL A 239 36.68 -0.27 44.76
N ARG A 240 37.00 -0.74 45.98
CA ARG A 240 38.38 -0.99 46.41
C ARG A 240 38.93 -2.19 45.63
N PRO A 241 40.25 -2.25 45.37
CA PRO A 241 40.84 -3.38 44.66
C PRO A 241 40.83 -4.64 45.55
N PRO A 242 40.69 -5.85 44.97
CA PRO A 242 40.59 -7.08 45.76
C PRO A 242 41.94 -7.46 46.37
N LYS A 243 41.94 -7.76 47.68
CA LYS A 243 43.04 -8.46 48.37
C LYS A 243 42.98 -9.97 48.07
N PRO A 244 44.12 -10.66 47.93
CA PRO A 244 44.15 -12.11 47.75
C PRO A 244 44.07 -12.82 49.11
N SER A 245 43.37 -13.96 49.18
CA SER A 245 43.37 -14.86 50.34
C SER A 245 43.05 -16.31 49.90
N PRO A 246 43.38 -17.34 50.70
CA PRO A 246 44.24 -18.43 50.25
C PRO A 246 43.58 -19.82 50.34
N ASN A 247 44.23 -20.81 49.69
CA ASN A 247 44.09 -22.27 49.86
C ASN A 247 42.71 -22.91 49.53
N GLY A 248 42.64 -24.04 48.84
CA GLY A 248 43.70 -24.93 48.36
C GLY A 248 43.11 -26.19 47.70
N ALA A 249 44.04 -27.11 47.38
CA ALA A 249 43.86 -28.51 46.98
C ALA A 249 43.72 -28.83 45.47
N GLY A 250 44.87 -29.15 44.87
CA GLY A 250 45.09 -30.52 44.36
C GLY A 250 45.05 -30.74 42.85
N GLY A 251 46.20 -31.14 42.27
CA GLY A 251 46.19 -31.94 41.03
C GLY A 251 47.30 -31.67 40.01
N ASN A 252 48.49 -32.23 40.26
CA ASN A 252 49.62 -32.55 39.38
C ASN A 252 49.50 -32.40 37.84
N GLY A 253 50.59 -31.94 37.20
CA GLY A 253 50.80 -32.21 35.77
C GLY A 253 51.94 -31.48 35.03
N ALA A 254 53.19 -31.60 35.50
CA ALA A 254 54.44 -31.69 34.71
C ALA A 254 54.77 -30.72 33.52
N SER A 255 55.88 -29.98 33.73
CA SER A 255 57.10 -29.92 32.86
C SER A 255 57.11 -29.19 31.51
N LYS A 256 57.80 -28.03 31.49
CA LYS A 256 59.11 -27.72 30.83
C LYS A 256 59.17 -26.21 30.50
N LYS A 257 60.07 -25.42 31.12
CA LYS A 257 61.44 -25.07 30.65
C LYS A 257 61.42 -24.48 29.22
N LEU A 258 62.07 -23.38 28.84
CA LEU A 258 62.97 -22.37 29.43
C LEU A 258 63.46 -21.56 28.20
N LYS A 259 63.68 -20.23 28.33
CA LYS A 259 64.65 -19.37 27.60
C LYS A 259 64.62 -19.41 26.05
N LYS A 260 64.69 -18.30 25.35
CA LYS A 260 65.61 -17.17 25.51
C LYS A 260 65.15 -16.05 24.57
#